data_AF-A0A1V4YUY3-F1
#
_entry.id   AF-A0A1V4YUY3-F1
#
_cell.length_a   1.000
_cell.length_b   1.000
_cell.length_c   1.000
_cell.angle_alpha   90.00
_cell.angle_beta   90.00
_cell.angle_gamma   90.00
#
_symmetry.space_group_name_H-M   'P 1'
#
loop_
_entity.id
_entity.type
_entity.pdbx_description
1 polymer ?
#
loop_
_entity_poly.entity_id
_entity_poly.type
_entity_poly.pdbx_seq_one_letter_code
_entity_poly.pdbx_strand_id
1 'polypeptide(L)'
;MESQFLLAKAKDDELAVRGECGGAVSALFKYQDLVDGVLTLTRGEDIYDGIPTLVEDSEDIISTCGSLHCAPTMFGDLISKHLSDMRLAVSVKPCDAMAIKELEKRHQINENLIYKVGLNCGGSLMPITAQKMIEVFYDVDPSEVVKEEIDKGKFIIELADGTHKSIEIDELEEKGFGRRINCQRCELKIPRNADLASGNWGAEPGWTFIEVITEKGKKLLDGAKKGGYIEVKTPSEKAIIIRGKIENAMIKLAQKYQEKYLEENYPNIENWDEYWNHCIKCYACRDACSLCYCKECDLEKEFYNDEDGVVPDPLTFQGVRMSHVYFSCINCGQCEDVCPMEITLAVIFHRMQKKYRDKTGFIPGVSEELPPLFSPEKE
;
A
#
# COMPACT_ATOMS: atom_id res chain seq x y z
N MET A 1 7.94 -17.81 -15.76
CA MET A 1 7.61 -18.95 -14.89
C MET A 1 6.10 -19.16 -14.97
N GLU A 2 5.60 -20.39 -15.06
CA GLU A 2 4.14 -20.60 -14.93
C GLU A 2 3.69 -20.21 -13.52
N SER A 3 2.49 -19.62 -13.39
CA SER A 3 1.95 -19.19 -12.10
C SER A 3 1.79 -20.37 -11.16
N GLN A 4 2.58 -20.39 -10.08
CA GLN A 4 2.48 -21.40 -9.04
C GLN A 4 1.57 -20.88 -7.92
N PHE A 5 0.42 -21.54 -7.74
CA PHE A 5 -0.55 -21.24 -6.68
C PHE A 5 -0.50 -22.29 -5.57
N LEU A 6 -0.55 -21.82 -4.32
CA LEU A 6 -0.45 -22.65 -3.12
C LEU A 6 -1.43 -22.14 -2.06
N LEU A 7 -1.92 -23.06 -1.23
CA LEU A 7 -2.43 -22.73 0.09
C LEU A 7 -1.32 -23.05 1.10
N ALA A 8 -0.99 -22.09 1.95
CA ALA A 8 0.02 -22.24 3.00
C ALA A 8 -0.57 -21.97 4.38
N LYS A 9 -0.06 -22.67 5.40
CA LYS A 9 -0.40 -22.47 6.81
C LYS A 9 0.87 -22.56 7.65
N ALA A 10 0.97 -21.73 8.69
CA ALA A 10 2.01 -21.83 9.71
C ALA A 10 1.90 -23.17 10.45
N LYS A 11 3.04 -23.80 10.73
CA LYS A 11 3.11 -24.98 11.60
C LYS A 11 3.17 -24.62 13.08
N ASP A 12 3.59 -23.40 13.38
CA ASP A 12 3.49 -22.81 14.70
C ASP A 12 2.03 -22.47 14.97
N ASP A 13 1.45 -23.08 16.01
CA ASP A 13 0.04 -22.92 16.37
C ASP A 13 -0.29 -21.48 16.79
N GLU A 14 0.63 -20.78 17.45
CA GLU A 14 0.40 -19.41 17.88
C GLU A 14 0.39 -18.47 16.66
N LEU A 15 1.30 -18.63 15.70
CA LEU A 15 1.24 -17.91 14.43
C LEU A 15 -0.02 -18.23 13.62
N ALA A 16 -0.46 -19.49 13.62
CA ALA A 16 -1.66 -19.91 12.91
C ALA A 16 -2.94 -19.30 13.51
N VAL A 17 -2.96 -19.01 14.81
CA VAL A 17 -4.09 -18.37 15.50
C VAL A 17 -4.03 -16.85 15.39
N ARG A 18 -2.84 -16.24 15.58
CA ARG A 18 -2.68 -14.77 15.59
C ARG A 18 -2.62 -14.15 14.19
N GLY A 19 -2.23 -14.92 13.18
CA GLY A 19 -2.22 -14.44 11.80
C GLY A 19 -3.63 -14.17 11.27
N GLU A 20 -3.75 -13.25 10.32
CA GLU A 20 -5.06 -12.92 9.73
C GLU A 20 -5.74 -14.13 9.06
N CYS A 21 -4.93 -14.94 8.38
CA CYS A 21 -5.38 -16.13 7.66
C CYS A 21 -4.77 -17.38 8.28
N GLY A 22 -3.97 -18.15 7.54
CA GLY A 22 -3.26 -19.31 8.07
C GLY A 22 -1.94 -18.99 8.76
N GLY A 23 -1.64 -17.74 9.12
CA GLY A 23 -0.34 -17.33 9.69
C GLY A 23 0.88 -17.46 8.75
N ALA A 24 0.67 -17.79 7.47
CA ALA A 24 1.77 -18.18 6.58
C ALA A 24 2.79 -17.06 6.33
N VAL A 25 2.35 -15.80 6.23
CA VAL A 25 3.27 -14.67 5.99
C VAL A 25 4.19 -14.45 7.18
N SER A 26 3.67 -14.46 8.41
CA SER A 26 4.49 -14.38 9.62
C SER A 26 5.44 -15.58 9.72
N ALA A 27 4.99 -16.78 9.37
CA ALA A 27 5.86 -17.95 9.34
C ALA A 27 6.97 -17.86 8.27
N LEU A 28 6.69 -17.25 7.10
CA LEU A 28 7.73 -16.93 6.11
C LEU A 28 8.77 -15.96 6.68
N PHE A 29 8.34 -14.99 7.48
CA PHE A 29 9.25 -14.01 8.10
C PHE A 29 10.07 -14.56 9.25
N LYS A 30 9.62 -15.63 9.95
CA LYS A 30 10.50 -16.35 10.90
C LYS A 30 11.69 -17.02 10.20
N TYR A 31 11.58 -17.34 8.91
CA TYR A 31 12.70 -17.89 8.14
C TYR A 31 13.65 -16.77 7.67
N GLN A 32 14.61 -16.41 8.53
CA GLN A 32 15.52 -15.29 8.32
C GLN A 32 16.88 -15.67 7.68
N ASP A 33 17.12 -16.92 7.29
CA ASP A 33 18.41 -17.35 6.68
C ASP A 33 18.83 -16.54 5.42
N LEU A 34 17.89 -15.83 4.78
CA LEU A 34 18.11 -15.06 3.56
C LEU A 34 18.27 -13.55 3.78
N VAL A 35 17.89 -13.04 4.95
CA VAL A 35 17.71 -11.62 5.23
C VAL A 35 18.33 -11.24 6.58
N ASP A 36 18.69 -9.99 6.75
CA ASP A 36 19.22 -9.44 8.00
C ASP A 36 18.08 -8.97 8.94
N GLY A 37 16.90 -8.67 8.37
CA GLY A 37 15.73 -8.29 9.15
C GLY A 37 14.43 -8.30 8.34
N VAL A 38 13.33 -8.06 9.04
CA VAL A 38 11.97 -8.01 8.49
C VAL A 38 11.37 -6.65 8.77
N LEU A 39 11.00 -5.90 7.71
CA LEU A 39 10.25 -4.66 7.85
C LEU A 39 8.75 -4.94 7.72
N THR A 40 8.02 -4.71 8.80
CA THR A 40 6.57 -4.99 8.90
C THR A 40 5.89 -3.96 9.81
N LEU A 41 4.64 -4.21 10.23
CA LEU A 41 3.91 -3.36 11.15
C LEU A 41 3.69 -4.05 12.51
N THR A 42 3.82 -3.29 13.59
CA THR A 42 3.33 -3.66 14.92
C THR A 42 2.17 -2.76 15.32
N ARG A 43 1.26 -3.28 16.15
CA ARG A 43 0.16 -2.50 16.74
C ARG A 43 0.73 -1.35 17.59
N GLY A 44 0.14 -0.16 17.46
CA GLY A 44 0.40 1.00 18.31
C GLY A 44 -0.40 0.95 19.61
N GLU A 45 -1.01 2.08 19.96
CA GLU A 45 -1.88 2.17 21.14
C GLU A 45 -3.12 1.28 20.97
N ASP A 46 -3.71 1.29 19.77
CA ASP A 46 -4.88 0.50 19.42
C ASP A 46 -4.72 -0.22 18.06
N ILE A 47 -5.78 -0.90 17.60
CA ILE A 47 -5.76 -1.65 16.33
C ILE A 47 -5.75 -0.75 15.08
N TYR A 48 -6.05 0.54 15.23
CA TYR A 48 -6.08 1.51 14.15
C TYR A 48 -4.69 2.11 13.89
N ASP A 49 -3.80 2.01 14.89
CA ASP A 49 -2.42 2.46 14.81
C ASP A 49 -1.47 1.33 14.36
N GLY A 50 -0.79 1.56 13.24
CA GLY A 50 0.31 0.70 12.79
C GLY A 50 1.63 1.42 12.79
N ILE A 51 2.60 0.85 13.51
CA ILE A 51 3.96 1.36 13.61
C ILE A 51 4.85 0.53 12.68
N PRO A 52 5.54 1.15 11.70
CA PRO A 52 6.63 0.49 10.99
C PRO A 52 7.70 -0.03 11.94
N THR A 53 7.95 -1.33 11.89
CA THR A 53 8.86 -2.03 12.79
C THR A 53 9.85 -2.86 11.98
N LEU A 54 11.14 -2.66 12.26
CA LEU A 54 12.22 -3.55 11.83
C LEU A 54 12.41 -4.63 12.90
N VAL A 55 12.23 -5.89 12.51
CA VAL A 55 12.40 -7.06 13.38
C VAL A 55 13.62 -7.85 12.92
N GLU A 56 14.65 -7.89 13.74
CA GLU A 56 15.90 -8.63 13.48
C GLU A 56 15.92 -10.02 14.12
N ASP A 57 15.14 -10.24 15.20
CA ASP A 57 14.99 -11.55 15.82
C ASP A 57 13.73 -12.26 15.31
N SER A 58 13.89 -13.46 14.78
CA SER A 58 12.80 -14.29 14.29
C SER A 58 11.73 -14.58 15.35
N GLU A 59 12.07 -14.61 16.64
CA GLU A 59 11.11 -14.86 17.71
C GLU A 59 10.16 -13.67 17.94
N ASP A 60 10.59 -12.45 17.62
CA ASP A 60 9.78 -11.24 17.82
C ASP A 60 8.70 -11.05 16.72
N ILE A 61 8.77 -11.81 15.62
CA ILE A 61 7.80 -11.77 14.51
C ILE A 61 6.37 -12.01 14.97
N ILE A 62 6.18 -12.78 16.04
CA ILE A 62 4.86 -13.08 16.58
C ILE A 62 4.11 -11.82 17.06
N SER A 63 4.87 -10.81 17.50
CA SER A 63 4.31 -9.52 17.94
C SER A 63 3.73 -8.69 16.79
N THR A 64 4.05 -9.04 15.55
CA THR A 64 3.64 -8.30 14.34
C THR A 64 2.52 -9.00 13.56
N CYS A 65 1.90 -10.03 14.14
CA CYS A 65 0.81 -10.77 13.50
C CYS A 65 -0.51 -9.98 13.48
N GLY A 66 -1.29 -10.21 12.43
CA GLY A 66 -2.61 -9.60 12.24
C GLY A 66 -2.59 -8.51 11.15
N SER A 67 -3.77 -8.04 10.78
CA SER A 67 -3.92 -6.96 9.80
C SER A 67 -4.22 -5.62 10.48
N LEU A 68 -3.57 -4.57 9.99
CA LEU A 68 -3.83 -3.18 10.36
C LEU A 68 -4.28 -2.43 9.10
N HIS A 69 -5.59 -2.31 8.91
CA HIS A 69 -6.19 -1.74 7.70
C HIS A 69 -6.14 -0.21 7.70
N CYS A 70 -5.87 0.43 8.83
CA CYS A 70 -5.80 1.89 8.94
C CYS A 70 -4.40 2.47 8.65
N ALA A 71 -3.35 1.65 8.77
CA ALA A 71 -1.96 2.11 8.72
C ALA A 71 -1.43 2.30 7.28
N PRO A 72 -1.01 3.52 6.88
CA PRO A 72 -0.07 3.68 5.77
C PRO A 72 1.33 3.23 6.22
N THR A 73 2.05 2.55 5.34
CA THR A 73 3.32 1.86 5.64
C THR A 73 4.54 2.69 5.25
N MET A 74 4.49 3.37 4.09
CA MET A 74 5.59 4.20 3.56
C MET A 74 6.94 3.45 3.43
N PHE A 75 6.91 2.12 3.25
CA PHE A 75 8.11 1.29 3.31
C PHE A 75 9.16 1.63 2.26
N GLY A 76 8.77 2.07 1.06
CA GLY A 76 9.73 2.52 0.06
C GLY A 76 10.61 3.67 0.56
N ASP A 77 10.02 4.65 1.26
CA ASP A 77 10.74 5.81 1.79
C ASP A 77 11.65 5.44 2.96
N LEU A 78 11.14 4.62 3.88
CA LEU A 78 11.92 4.11 5.02
C LEU A 78 13.14 3.31 4.55
N ILE A 79 12.96 2.44 3.56
CA ILE A 79 14.06 1.62 3.02
C ILE A 79 15.09 2.52 2.34
N SER A 80 14.68 3.40 1.42
CA SER A 80 15.64 4.21 0.66
C SER A 80 16.44 5.17 1.54
N LYS A 81 15.82 5.75 2.58
CA LYS A 81 16.47 6.74 3.45
C LYS A 81 17.30 6.12 4.58
N HIS A 82 16.92 4.95 5.08
CA HIS A 82 17.45 4.44 6.34
C HIS A 82 17.94 2.99 6.30
N LEU A 83 17.52 2.17 5.33
CA LEU A 83 17.78 0.73 5.33
C LEU A 83 18.30 0.22 3.96
N SER A 84 18.88 1.09 3.14
CA SER A 84 19.28 0.79 1.75
C SER A 84 20.33 -0.32 1.63
N ASP A 85 21.12 -0.53 2.68
CA ASP A 85 22.23 -1.49 2.72
C ASP A 85 21.86 -2.83 3.40
N MET A 86 20.65 -2.96 3.94
CA MET A 86 20.20 -4.17 4.64
C MET A 86 19.52 -5.15 3.68
N ARG A 87 19.73 -6.46 3.86
CA ARG A 87 18.88 -7.48 3.22
C ARG A 87 17.60 -7.60 4.01
N LEU A 88 16.46 -7.26 3.42
CA LEU A 88 15.19 -7.21 4.13
C LEU A 88 14.15 -8.12 3.50
N ALA A 89 13.33 -8.75 4.33
CA ALA A 89 12.00 -9.18 3.92
C ALA A 89 10.99 -8.11 4.32
N VAL A 90 10.03 -7.78 3.45
CA VAL A 90 9.12 -6.64 3.65
C VAL A 90 7.68 -7.06 3.36
N SER A 91 6.75 -6.77 4.28
CA SER A 91 5.30 -6.96 4.06
C SER A 91 4.72 -5.80 3.25
N VAL A 92 4.54 -5.99 1.96
CA VAL A 92 4.16 -4.88 1.07
C VAL A 92 2.67 -4.90 0.74
N LYS A 93 2.00 -3.75 0.87
CA LYS A 93 0.77 -3.50 0.11
C LYS A 93 1.15 -3.24 -1.36
N PRO A 94 0.22 -3.36 -2.33
CA PRO A 94 0.53 -3.12 -3.74
C PRO A 94 1.22 -1.77 -4.00
N CYS A 95 0.81 -0.71 -3.29
CA CYS A 95 1.42 0.61 -3.37
C CYS A 95 2.86 0.66 -2.83
N ASP A 96 3.19 -0.10 -1.79
CA ASP A 96 4.57 -0.18 -1.28
C ASP A 96 5.47 -0.87 -2.30
N ALA A 97 4.99 -1.98 -2.87
CA ALA A 97 5.71 -2.68 -3.93
C ALA A 97 5.93 -1.78 -5.15
N MET A 98 4.94 -0.94 -5.51
CA MET A 98 5.10 0.04 -6.59
C MET A 98 6.13 1.12 -6.24
N ALA A 99 6.10 1.65 -5.01
CA ALA A 99 7.06 2.65 -4.55
C ALA A 99 8.49 2.10 -4.56
N ILE A 100 8.68 0.90 -4.00
CA ILE A 100 9.98 0.21 -3.97
C ILE A 100 10.47 -0.03 -5.39
N LYS A 101 9.64 -0.53 -6.31
CA LYS A 101 10.04 -0.76 -7.71
C LYS A 101 10.43 0.52 -8.43
N GLU A 102 9.72 1.63 -8.21
CA GLU A 102 10.09 2.91 -8.81
C GLU A 102 11.40 3.48 -8.22
N LEU A 103 11.68 3.22 -6.94
CA LEU A 103 12.95 3.56 -6.29
C LEU A 103 14.11 2.66 -6.74
N GLU A 104 13.85 1.37 -6.97
CA GLU A 104 14.81 0.40 -7.54
C GLU A 104 15.27 0.85 -8.92
N LYS A 105 14.34 1.26 -9.78
CA LYS A 105 14.65 1.82 -11.11
C LYS A 105 15.59 3.02 -11.05
N ARG A 106 15.60 3.76 -9.94
CA ARG A 106 16.36 4.99 -9.71
C ARG A 106 17.57 4.78 -8.82
N HIS A 107 17.99 3.53 -8.64
CA HIS A 107 19.15 3.16 -7.83
C HIS A 107 19.09 3.64 -6.37
N GLN A 108 17.89 3.95 -5.86
CA GLN A 108 17.68 4.35 -4.46
C GLN A 108 17.50 3.13 -3.55
N ILE A 109 17.15 1.99 -4.14
CA ILE A 109 17.02 0.70 -3.46
C ILE A 109 17.67 -0.36 -4.34
N ASN A 110 18.48 -1.24 -3.73
CA ASN A 110 19.02 -2.39 -4.43
C ASN A 110 17.99 -3.54 -4.42
N GLU A 111 17.41 -3.84 -5.58
CA GLU A 111 16.37 -4.88 -5.73
C GLU A 111 16.82 -6.28 -5.24
N ASN A 112 18.13 -6.56 -5.25
CA ASN A 112 18.67 -7.84 -4.82
C ASN A 112 18.66 -8.03 -3.30
N LEU A 113 18.58 -6.94 -2.54
CA LEU A 113 18.55 -6.97 -1.07
C LEU A 113 17.12 -7.10 -0.52
N ILE A 114 16.09 -6.81 -1.31
CA ILE A 114 14.71 -6.67 -0.80
C ILE A 114 13.79 -7.81 -1.26
N TYR A 115 13.38 -8.68 -0.35
CA TYR A 115 12.34 -9.71 -0.53
C TYR A 115 10.95 -9.13 -0.23
N LYS A 116 10.12 -8.97 -1.25
CA LYS A 116 8.77 -8.39 -1.16
C LYS A 116 7.72 -9.49 -0.97
N VAL A 117 7.14 -9.60 0.22
CA VAL A 117 5.98 -10.48 0.48
C VAL A 117 4.72 -9.64 0.44
N GLY A 118 4.02 -9.68 -0.69
CA GLY A 118 2.85 -8.86 -0.96
C GLY A 118 1.58 -9.38 -0.32
N LEU A 119 0.75 -8.46 0.17
CA LEU A 119 -0.57 -8.72 0.73
C LEU A 119 -1.67 -8.21 -0.21
N ASN A 120 -2.68 -9.03 -0.54
CA ASN A 120 -3.82 -8.56 -1.32
C ASN A 120 -4.53 -7.42 -0.58
N CYS A 121 -4.85 -6.34 -1.28
CA CYS A 121 -5.31 -5.12 -0.63
C CYS A 121 -6.59 -4.60 -1.27
N GLY A 122 -7.63 -4.44 -0.45
CA GLY A 122 -8.86 -3.73 -0.82
C GLY A 122 -8.73 -2.21 -0.72
N GLY A 123 -7.81 -1.71 0.09
CA GLY A 123 -7.59 -0.32 0.44
C GLY A 123 -7.44 -0.14 1.95
N SER A 124 -6.99 1.03 2.38
CA SER A 124 -6.88 1.38 3.80
C SER A 124 -7.92 2.41 4.22
N LEU A 125 -8.15 2.54 5.52
CA LEU A 125 -8.98 3.58 6.13
C LEU A 125 -8.10 4.64 6.82
N MET A 126 -8.70 5.76 7.19
CA MET A 126 -8.09 6.77 8.07
C MET A 126 -8.35 6.38 9.52
N PRO A 127 -7.34 6.32 10.42
CA PRO A 127 -7.53 5.87 11.81
C PRO A 127 -8.65 6.61 12.55
N ILE A 128 -8.63 7.95 12.55
CA ILE A 128 -9.66 8.77 13.21
C ILE A 128 -11.04 8.59 12.57
N THR A 129 -11.09 8.46 11.25
CA THR A 129 -12.35 8.18 10.54
C THR A 129 -12.87 6.79 10.89
N ALA A 130 -11.99 5.81 11.05
CA ALA A 130 -12.35 4.44 11.42
C ALA A 130 -12.88 4.37 12.86
N GLN A 131 -12.26 5.06 13.81
CA GLN A 131 -12.78 5.15 15.18
C GLN A 131 -14.18 5.78 15.20
N LYS A 132 -14.37 6.93 14.54
CA LYS A 132 -15.71 7.56 14.42
C LYS A 132 -16.71 6.64 13.72
N MET A 133 -16.26 5.86 12.74
CA MET A 133 -17.10 4.87 12.08
C MET A 133 -17.59 3.81 13.07
N ILE A 134 -16.73 3.30 13.94
CA ILE A 134 -17.10 2.32 14.97
C ILE A 134 -18.15 2.92 15.92
N GLU A 135 -17.94 4.13 16.41
CA GLU A 135 -18.92 4.81 17.27
C GLU A 135 -20.27 4.98 16.58
N VAL A 136 -20.28 5.55 15.37
CA VAL A 136 -21.51 5.99 14.71
C VAL A 136 -22.31 4.84 14.11
N PHE A 137 -21.64 3.83 13.55
CA PHE A 137 -22.31 2.78 12.79
C PHE A 137 -22.40 1.46 13.54
N TYR A 138 -21.48 1.18 14.46
CA TYR A 138 -21.48 -0.06 15.22
C TYR A 138 -22.04 0.13 16.64
N ASP A 139 -22.17 1.38 17.12
CA ASP A 139 -22.56 1.72 18.48
C ASP A 139 -21.66 0.98 19.49
N VAL A 140 -20.35 1.17 19.32
CA VAL A 140 -19.27 0.52 20.07
C VAL A 140 -18.20 1.57 20.40
N ASP A 141 -17.60 1.47 21.59
CA ASP A 141 -16.39 2.21 21.91
C ASP A 141 -15.21 1.63 21.11
N PRO A 142 -14.51 2.42 20.27
CA PRO A 142 -13.40 1.93 19.45
C PRO A 142 -12.31 1.19 20.24
N SER A 143 -12.13 1.51 21.52
CA SER A 143 -11.16 0.84 22.39
C SER A 143 -11.52 -0.61 22.73
N GLU A 144 -12.79 -1.01 22.57
CA GLU A 144 -13.26 -2.37 22.82
C GLU A 144 -13.02 -3.32 21.64
N VAL A 145 -12.60 -2.79 20.48
CA VAL A 145 -12.35 -3.59 19.28
C VAL A 145 -10.98 -4.26 19.38
N VAL A 146 -10.98 -5.60 19.35
CA VAL A 146 -9.76 -6.41 19.47
C VAL A 146 -9.22 -6.90 18.13
N LYS A 147 -10.08 -7.00 17.11
CA LYS A 147 -9.71 -7.39 15.75
C LYS A 147 -10.64 -6.74 14.72
N GLU A 148 -10.07 -6.43 13.55
CA GLU A 148 -10.80 -6.00 12.36
C GLU A 148 -10.48 -6.92 11.17
N GLU A 149 -11.48 -7.20 10.34
CA GLU A 149 -11.32 -7.96 9.11
C GLU A 149 -12.15 -7.33 7.99
N ILE A 150 -11.62 -7.36 6.76
CA ILE A 150 -12.39 -7.08 5.56
C ILE A 150 -12.60 -8.37 4.79
N ASP A 151 -13.84 -8.89 4.80
CA ASP A 151 -14.23 -10.07 4.06
C ASP A 151 -15.58 -9.87 3.35
N LYS A 152 -15.68 -10.40 2.13
CA LYS A 152 -16.90 -10.38 1.30
C LYS A 152 -17.58 -9.01 1.18
N GLY A 153 -16.82 -7.92 1.13
CA GLY A 153 -17.33 -6.56 0.99
C GLY A 153 -17.79 -5.90 2.30
N LYS A 154 -17.61 -6.58 3.43
CA LYS A 154 -17.96 -6.08 4.76
C LYS A 154 -16.73 -5.69 5.54
N PHE A 155 -16.86 -4.62 6.33
CA PHE A 155 -15.95 -4.32 7.42
C PHE A 155 -16.47 -5.01 8.68
N ILE A 156 -15.69 -5.92 9.24
CA ILE A 156 -16.05 -6.79 10.36
C ILE A 156 -15.20 -6.40 11.56
N ILE A 157 -15.84 -6.19 12.71
CA ILE A 157 -15.15 -6.00 13.99
C ILE A 157 -15.44 -7.17 14.92
N GLU A 158 -14.45 -7.50 15.75
CA GLU A 158 -14.55 -8.44 16.86
C GLU A 158 -14.29 -7.70 18.17
N LEU A 159 -15.14 -7.95 19.17
CA LEU A 159 -15.01 -7.43 20.52
C LEU A 159 -14.35 -8.45 21.45
N ALA A 160 -13.87 -7.99 22.61
CA ALA A 160 -13.18 -8.85 23.58
C ALA A 160 -14.02 -10.03 24.09
N ASP A 161 -15.35 -9.94 24.04
CA ASP A 161 -16.27 -11.02 24.41
C ASP A 161 -16.52 -12.04 23.28
N GLY A 162 -15.89 -11.85 22.11
CA GLY A 162 -16.04 -12.66 20.91
C GLY A 162 -17.22 -12.26 20.02
N THR A 163 -17.92 -11.16 20.31
CA THR A 163 -19.01 -10.65 19.47
C THR A 163 -18.48 -10.12 18.15
N HIS A 164 -19.08 -10.55 17.04
CA HIS A 164 -18.81 -10.00 15.71
C HIS A 164 -19.92 -9.06 15.24
N LYS A 165 -19.55 -7.88 14.74
CA LYS A 165 -20.45 -6.96 14.05
C LYS A 165 -19.91 -6.65 12.65
N SER A 166 -20.78 -6.40 11.67
CA SER A 166 -20.34 -6.16 10.28
C SER A 166 -21.21 -5.14 9.56
N ILE A 167 -20.61 -4.29 8.73
CA ILE A 167 -21.29 -3.31 7.87
C ILE A 167 -20.71 -3.37 6.47
N GLU A 168 -21.53 -3.12 5.46
CA GLU A 168 -21.09 -3.08 4.06
C GLU A 168 -20.15 -1.89 3.82
N ILE A 169 -19.01 -2.13 3.16
CA ILE A 169 -18.03 -1.07 2.87
C ILE A 169 -18.61 0.00 1.96
N ASP A 170 -19.45 -0.37 1.00
CA ASP A 170 -20.08 0.58 0.09
C ASP A 170 -20.95 1.59 0.85
N GLU A 171 -21.66 1.16 1.90
CA GLU A 171 -22.44 2.06 2.77
C GLU A 171 -21.53 3.04 3.52
N LEU A 172 -20.39 2.55 4.03
CA LEU A 172 -19.41 3.37 4.72
C LEU A 172 -18.78 4.40 3.77
N GLU A 173 -18.46 4.00 2.53
CA GLU A 173 -17.92 4.90 1.51
C GLU A 173 -18.89 6.00 1.11
N GLU A 174 -20.16 5.66 0.89
CA GLU A 174 -21.21 6.63 0.57
C GLU A 174 -21.38 7.71 1.66
N LYS A 175 -21.16 7.32 2.91
CA LYS A 175 -21.26 8.22 4.07
C LYS A 175 -19.96 8.93 4.43
N GLY A 176 -18.87 8.69 3.69
CA GLY A 176 -17.56 9.32 3.92
C GLY A 176 -16.70 8.68 5.01
N PHE A 177 -17.05 7.46 5.45
CA PHE A 177 -16.37 6.70 6.51
C PHE A 177 -15.59 5.48 6.00
N GLY A 178 -15.60 5.24 4.68
CA GLY A 178 -14.95 4.08 4.08
C GLY A 178 -13.45 4.24 3.81
N ARG A 179 -12.98 3.55 2.76
CA ARG A 179 -11.56 3.56 2.37
C ARG A 179 -11.10 4.95 1.94
N ARG A 180 -9.80 5.23 2.09
CA ARG A 180 -9.15 6.43 1.56
C ARG A 180 -9.48 6.62 0.08
N ILE A 181 -9.71 7.86 -0.32
CA ILE A 181 -10.18 8.19 -1.67
C ILE A 181 -9.20 7.68 -2.74
N ASN A 182 -7.89 7.76 -2.50
CA ASN A 182 -6.88 7.21 -3.40
C ASN A 182 -6.93 5.67 -3.50
N CYS A 183 -7.18 4.97 -2.40
CA CYS A 183 -7.33 3.51 -2.37
C CYS A 183 -8.55 3.04 -3.16
N GLN A 184 -9.65 3.80 -3.14
CA GLN A 184 -10.85 3.53 -3.94
C GLN A 184 -10.53 3.46 -5.44
N ARG A 185 -9.54 4.22 -5.91
CA ARG A 185 -9.15 4.31 -7.34
C ARG A 185 -8.04 3.35 -7.78
N CYS A 186 -7.44 2.60 -6.86
CA CYS A 186 -6.31 1.71 -7.16
C CYS A 186 -6.78 0.45 -7.91
N GLU A 187 -6.19 0.12 -9.05
CA GLU A 187 -6.51 -1.10 -9.80
C GLU A 187 -5.63 -2.30 -9.42
N LEU A 188 -4.47 -2.09 -8.79
CA LEU A 188 -3.58 -3.18 -8.40
C LEU A 188 -4.01 -3.75 -7.06
N LYS A 189 -4.66 -4.92 -7.09
CA LYS A 189 -5.27 -5.55 -5.91
C LYS A 189 -4.47 -6.73 -5.38
N ILE A 190 -4.11 -7.65 -6.26
CA ILE A 190 -3.15 -8.71 -5.95
C ILE A 190 -1.75 -8.19 -6.32
N PRO A 191 -0.80 -8.14 -5.38
CA PRO A 191 0.51 -7.53 -5.58
C PRO A 191 1.43 -8.43 -6.42
N ARG A 192 1.11 -8.62 -7.70
CA ARG A 192 1.95 -9.34 -8.67
C ARG A 192 3.22 -8.58 -9.07
N ASN A 193 3.43 -7.41 -8.48
CA ASN A 193 4.68 -6.65 -8.50
C ASN A 193 5.59 -6.93 -7.28
N ALA A 194 5.19 -7.85 -6.40
CA ALA A 194 6.01 -8.37 -5.31
C ALA A 194 6.65 -9.73 -5.71
N ASP A 195 7.42 -10.34 -4.81
CA ASP A 195 8.03 -11.66 -5.04
C ASP A 195 7.05 -12.82 -4.77
N LEU A 196 6.20 -12.62 -3.76
CA LEU A 196 5.06 -13.48 -3.42
C LEU A 196 3.81 -12.62 -3.30
N ALA A 197 2.66 -13.08 -3.78
CA ALA A 197 1.38 -12.42 -3.56
C ALA A 197 0.46 -13.28 -2.69
N SER A 198 0.16 -12.79 -1.50
CA SER A 198 -0.45 -13.56 -0.40
C SER A 198 -1.77 -12.94 0.08
N GLY A 199 -2.67 -13.74 0.64
CA GLY A 199 -3.81 -13.25 1.42
C GLY A 199 -5.03 -14.18 1.42
N ASN A 200 -6.19 -13.64 1.79
CA ASN A 200 -7.43 -14.39 2.00
C ASN A 200 -8.23 -14.68 0.71
N TRP A 201 -7.98 -13.99 -0.40
CA TRP A 201 -8.81 -14.14 -1.60
C TRP A 201 -8.64 -15.50 -2.27
N GLY A 202 -9.71 -16.29 -2.23
CA GLY A 202 -9.73 -17.68 -2.69
C GLY A 202 -9.13 -18.67 -1.70
N ALA A 203 -8.71 -18.23 -0.51
CA ALA A 203 -8.17 -19.10 0.51
C ALA A 203 -9.26 -19.95 1.18
N GLU A 204 -8.89 -21.14 1.62
CA GLU A 204 -9.73 -21.95 2.53
C GLU A 204 -9.59 -21.44 3.98
N PRO A 205 -10.59 -21.63 4.85
CA PRO A 205 -10.49 -21.23 6.26
C PRO A 205 -9.23 -21.79 6.93
N GLY A 206 -8.48 -20.91 7.60
CA GLY A 206 -7.20 -21.26 8.26
C GLY A 206 -6.02 -21.47 7.30
N TRP A 207 -6.15 -21.10 6.02
CA TRP A 207 -5.07 -21.12 5.03
C TRP A 207 -4.84 -19.71 4.47
N THR A 208 -3.62 -19.44 4.04
CA THR A 208 -3.26 -18.26 3.24
C THR A 208 -3.08 -18.69 1.79
N PHE A 209 -3.70 -17.99 0.85
CA PHE A 209 -3.46 -18.21 -0.57
C PHE A 209 -2.17 -17.49 -0.97
N ILE A 210 -1.23 -18.20 -1.59
CA ILE A 210 0.06 -17.67 -2.07
C ILE A 210 0.19 -17.92 -3.57
N GLU A 211 0.52 -16.88 -4.32
CA GLU A 211 0.95 -16.92 -5.71
C GLU A 211 2.45 -16.57 -5.76
N VAL A 212 3.27 -17.46 -6.33
CA VAL A 212 4.71 -17.24 -6.49
C VAL A 212 4.96 -16.47 -7.78
N ILE A 213 5.61 -15.31 -7.68
CA ILE A 213 5.82 -14.39 -8.80
C ILE A 213 7.24 -14.50 -9.33
N THR A 214 8.24 -14.50 -8.44
CA THR A 214 9.66 -14.48 -8.79
C THR A 214 10.40 -15.69 -8.23
N GLU A 215 11.58 -15.99 -8.80
CA GLU A 215 12.48 -17.02 -8.25
C GLU A 215 12.96 -16.65 -6.83
N LYS A 216 13.07 -15.35 -6.53
CA LYS A 216 13.42 -14.85 -5.20
C LYS A 216 12.33 -15.19 -4.17
N GLY A 217 11.07 -15.00 -4.54
CA GLY A 217 9.92 -15.40 -3.72
C GLY A 217 9.85 -16.91 -3.54
N LYS A 218 10.09 -17.67 -4.61
CA LYS A 218 10.16 -19.13 -4.56
C LYS A 218 11.22 -19.64 -3.59
N LYS A 219 12.44 -19.05 -3.64
CA LYS A 219 13.54 -19.40 -2.73
C LYS A 219 13.17 -19.17 -1.26
N LEU A 220 12.50 -18.06 -0.95
CA LEU A 220 12.01 -17.77 0.41
C LEU A 220 10.99 -18.82 0.87
N LEU A 221 9.99 -19.09 0.03
CA LEU A 221 8.94 -20.06 0.30
C LEU A 221 9.48 -21.49 0.49
N ASP A 222 10.34 -21.95 -0.41
CA ASP A 222 10.95 -23.29 -0.35
C ASP A 222 11.87 -23.43 0.86
N GLY A 223 12.60 -22.37 1.21
CA GLY A 223 13.42 -22.30 2.42
C GLY A 223 12.57 -22.44 3.68
N ALA A 224 11.51 -21.65 3.82
CA ALA A 224 10.59 -21.72 4.96
C ALA A 224 9.89 -23.09 5.05
N LYS A 225 9.50 -23.68 3.92
CA LYS A 225 8.92 -25.03 3.87
C LYS A 225 9.92 -26.09 4.34
N LYS A 226 11.16 -26.05 3.86
CA LYS A 226 12.22 -26.99 4.23
C LYS A 226 12.64 -26.82 5.70
N GLY A 227 12.66 -25.58 6.19
CA GLY A 227 12.89 -25.24 7.59
C GLY A 227 11.75 -25.64 8.53
N GLY A 228 10.61 -26.07 7.99
CA GLY A 228 9.49 -26.53 8.81
C GLY A 228 8.65 -25.40 9.41
N TYR A 229 8.69 -24.19 8.86
CA TYR A 229 7.87 -23.06 9.32
C TYR A 229 6.43 -23.13 8.79
N ILE A 230 6.25 -23.68 7.59
CA ILE A 230 4.95 -23.77 6.92
C ILE A 230 4.65 -25.17 6.42
N GLU A 231 3.36 -25.47 6.30
CA GLU A 231 2.82 -26.54 5.47
C GLU A 231 2.11 -25.95 4.25
N VAL A 232 2.10 -26.70 3.14
CA VAL A 232 1.49 -26.25 1.88
C VAL A 232 0.68 -27.35 1.23
N LYS A 233 -0.38 -26.95 0.52
CA LYS A 233 -1.17 -27.82 -0.36
C LYS A 233 -1.58 -27.07 -1.62
N THR A 234 -1.99 -27.81 -2.65
CA THR A 234 -2.49 -27.24 -3.89
C THR A 234 -3.91 -26.71 -3.69
N PRO A 235 -4.23 -25.45 -4.08
CA PRO A 235 -5.60 -24.95 -4.07
C PRO A 235 -6.46 -25.71 -5.10
N SER A 236 -7.75 -25.82 -4.83
CA SER A 236 -8.71 -26.30 -5.83
C SER A 236 -8.84 -25.32 -7.00
N GLU A 237 -9.24 -25.81 -8.18
CA GLU A 237 -9.58 -24.93 -9.32
C GLU A 237 -10.65 -23.88 -8.95
N LYS A 238 -11.61 -24.28 -8.11
CA LYS A 238 -12.65 -23.39 -7.59
C LYS A 238 -12.06 -22.23 -6.79
N ALA A 239 -11.07 -22.49 -5.93
CA ALA A 239 -10.38 -21.46 -5.15
C ALA A 239 -9.66 -20.44 -6.06
N ILE A 240 -8.96 -20.91 -7.09
CA ILE A 240 -8.29 -20.06 -8.08
C ILE A 240 -9.31 -19.18 -8.82
N ILE A 241 -10.44 -19.76 -9.25
CA ILE A 241 -11.53 -19.02 -9.91
C ILE A 241 -12.13 -17.96 -8.98
N ILE A 242 -12.34 -18.27 -7.70
CA ILE A 242 -12.86 -17.33 -6.70
C ILE A 242 -11.90 -16.15 -6.53
N ARG A 243 -10.60 -16.41 -6.38
CA ARG A 243 -9.57 -15.38 -6.28
C ARG A 243 -9.64 -14.40 -7.44
N GLY A 244 -9.68 -14.91 -8.67
CA GLY A 244 -9.80 -14.07 -9.87
C GLY A 244 -11.12 -13.31 -9.96
N LYS A 245 -12.24 -13.88 -9.50
CA LYS A 245 -13.54 -13.18 -9.46
C LYS A 245 -13.53 -12.00 -8.47
N ILE A 246 -12.98 -12.20 -7.27
CA ILE A 246 -12.87 -11.15 -6.26
C ILE A 246 -11.99 -10.01 -6.79
N GLU A 247 -10.81 -10.33 -7.33
CA GLU A 247 -9.92 -9.34 -7.92
C GLU A 247 -10.62 -8.53 -9.02
N ASN A 248 -11.28 -9.19 -9.98
CA ASN A 248 -11.99 -8.52 -11.06
C ASN A 248 -13.14 -7.62 -10.56
N ALA A 249 -13.87 -8.03 -9.52
CA ALA A 249 -14.89 -7.18 -8.92
C ALA A 249 -14.29 -5.91 -8.31
N MET A 250 -13.17 -6.05 -7.61
CA MET A 250 -12.45 -4.95 -6.98
C MET A 250 -11.81 -3.99 -8.00
N ILE A 251 -11.35 -4.50 -9.15
CA ILE A 251 -10.86 -3.68 -10.27
C ILE A 251 -12.00 -2.88 -10.90
N LYS A 252 -13.15 -3.49 -11.15
CA LYS A 252 -14.33 -2.79 -11.70
C LYS A 252 -14.82 -1.70 -10.77
N LEU A 253 -14.83 -1.95 -9.47
CA LEU A 253 -15.16 -0.93 -8.47
C LEU A 253 -14.17 0.23 -8.52
N ALA A 254 -12.87 -0.07 -8.66
CA ALA A 254 -11.86 0.98 -8.78
C ALA A 254 -12.03 1.82 -10.05
N GLN A 255 -12.37 1.19 -11.18
CA GLN A 255 -12.66 1.90 -12.43
C GLN A 255 -13.88 2.82 -12.32
N LYS A 256 -14.95 2.39 -11.61
CA LYS A 256 -16.11 3.24 -11.30
C LYS A 256 -15.68 4.49 -10.51
N TYR A 257 -14.82 4.32 -9.50
CA TYR A 257 -14.32 5.46 -8.73
C TYR A 257 -13.33 6.32 -9.51
N GLN A 258 -12.57 5.76 -10.45
CA GLN A 258 -11.77 6.55 -11.37
C GLN A 258 -12.64 7.43 -12.26
N GLU A 259 -13.73 6.91 -12.83
CA GLU A 259 -14.68 7.72 -13.61
C GLU A 259 -15.23 8.87 -12.75
N LYS A 260 -15.72 8.55 -11.55
CA LYS A 260 -16.26 9.51 -10.60
C LYS A 260 -15.29 10.64 -10.26
N TYR A 261 -14.02 10.34 -9.95
CA TYR A 261 -13.08 11.34 -9.42
C TYR A 261 -12.15 11.94 -10.46
N LEU A 262 -11.80 11.20 -11.51
CA LEU A 262 -10.85 11.64 -12.53
C LEU A 262 -11.53 12.25 -13.75
N GLU A 263 -12.83 12.02 -13.95
CA GLU A 263 -13.60 12.62 -15.04
C GLU A 263 -14.78 13.46 -14.52
N GLU A 264 -15.75 12.87 -13.81
CA GLU A 264 -16.99 13.58 -13.41
C GLU A 264 -16.74 14.72 -12.41
N ASN A 265 -15.98 14.43 -11.34
CA ASN A 265 -15.70 15.38 -10.26
C ASN A 265 -14.27 15.95 -10.32
N TYR A 266 -13.60 15.81 -11.46
CA TYR A 266 -12.25 16.33 -11.57
C TYR A 266 -12.26 17.87 -11.59
N PRO A 267 -11.31 18.54 -10.91
CA PRO A 267 -11.22 20.00 -10.92
C PRO A 267 -11.26 20.60 -12.34
N ASN A 268 -12.23 21.46 -12.62
CA ASN A 268 -12.36 22.15 -13.92
C ASN A 268 -11.17 23.09 -14.11
N ILE A 269 -10.64 23.15 -15.34
CA ILE A 269 -9.54 24.06 -15.70
C ILE A 269 -9.92 25.53 -15.51
N GLU A 270 -11.19 25.89 -15.69
CA GLU A 270 -11.70 27.26 -15.51
C GLU A 270 -11.65 27.71 -14.05
N ASN A 271 -11.66 26.76 -13.12
CA ASN A 271 -11.58 26.99 -11.68
C ASN A 271 -10.27 26.39 -11.11
N TRP A 272 -9.29 26.10 -11.95
CA TRP A 272 -8.06 25.40 -11.53
C TRP A 272 -7.33 26.16 -10.44
N ASP A 273 -7.36 27.48 -10.54
CA ASP A 273 -6.83 28.42 -9.57
C ASP A 273 -7.56 28.28 -8.22
N GLU A 274 -8.86 28.00 -8.17
CA GLU A 274 -9.59 27.81 -6.91
C GLU A 274 -9.09 26.60 -6.11
N TYR A 275 -8.61 25.54 -6.78
CA TYR A 275 -8.08 24.35 -6.10
C TYR A 275 -6.62 24.55 -5.67
N TRP A 276 -5.80 25.12 -6.55
CA TRP A 276 -4.38 25.28 -6.32
C TRP A 276 -4.02 26.51 -5.49
N ASN A 277 -4.80 27.59 -5.52
CA ASN A 277 -4.50 28.83 -4.79
C ASN A 277 -4.54 28.66 -3.27
N HIS A 278 -5.11 27.55 -2.78
CA HIS A 278 -4.99 27.18 -1.37
C HIS A 278 -3.59 26.68 -1.00
N CYS A 279 -2.73 26.35 -1.97
CA CYS A 279 -1.40 25.82 -1.70
C CYS A 279 -0.50 26.89 -1.10
N ILE A 280 -0.16 26.69 0.18
CA ILE A 280 0.75 27.55 0.94
C ILE A 280 2.24 27.23 0.72
N LYS A 281 2.57 26.39 -0.27
CA LYS A 281 3.94 25.96 -0.61
C LYS A 281 4.75 25.50 0.62
N CYS A 282 4.12 24.72 1.52
CA CYS A 282 4.76 24.21 2.74
C CYS A 282 5.68 22.99 2.51
N TYR A 283 5.83 22.54 1.26
CA TYR A 283 6.66 21.39 0.85
C TYR A 283 6.32 20.01 1.45
N ALA A 284 5.37 19.90 2.38
CA ALA A 284 4.99 18.63 3.00
C ALA A 284 4.67 17.51 1.97
N CYS A 285 3.93 17.84 0.91
CA CYS A 285 3.58 16.88 -0.13
C CYS A 285 4.75 16.44 -1.02
N ARG A 286 5.81 17.26 -1.13
CA ARG A 286 7.09 16.87 -1.73
C ARG A 286 7.81 15.90 -0.80
N ASP A 287 7.96 16.27 0.47
CA ASP A 287 8.77 15.52 1.44
C ASP A 287 8.19 14.15 1.79
N ALA A 288 6.86 14.02 1.78
CA ALA A 288 6.17 12.75 1.96
C ALA A 288 6.16 11.84 0.71
N CYS A 289 6.61 12.33 -0.44
CA CYS A 289 6.56 11.55 -1.68
C CYS A 289 7.81 10.71 -1.84
N SER A 290 7.66 9.38 -1.85
CA SER A 290 8.76 8.43 -2.07
C SER A 290 9.46 8.59 -3.44
N LEU A 291 8.89 9.35 -4.37
CA LEU A 291 9.49 9.62 -5.69
C LEU A 291 10.26 10.95 -5.73
N CYS A 292 10.20 11.73 -4.65
CA CYS A 292 10.95 12.96 -4.47
C CYS A 292 12.17 12.69 -3.57
N TYR A 293 13.29 12.30 -4.18
CA TYR A 293 14.54 11.91 -3.49
C TYR A 293 15.75 12.76 -3.92
N CYS A 294 15.53 13.87 -4.63
CA CYS A 294 16.61 14.73 -5.11
C CYS A 294 17.43 15.25 -3.92
N LYS A 295 18.76 15.20 -4.00
CA LYS A 295 19.63 15.84 -2.99
C LYS A 295 19.55 17.36 -3.10
N GLU A 296 19.67 17.87 -4.32
CA GLU A 296 19.37 19.27 -4.66
C GLU A 296 18.04 19.35 -5.39
N CYS A 297 17.06 20.06 -4.81
CA CYS A 297 15.75 20.21 -5.42
C CYS A 297 15.69 21.48 -6.28
N ASP A 298 15.28 21.36 -7.55
CA ASP A 298 15.04 22.54 -8.39
C ASP A 298 14.07 23.53 -7.74
N LEU A 299 13.09 23.03 -6.98
CA LEU A 299 12.09 23.84 -6.28
C LEU A 299 12.64 24.70 -5.13
N GLU A 300 13.93 24.56 -4.80
CA GLU A 300 14.64 25.34 -3.79
C GLU A 300 15.60 26.38 -4.41
N LYS A 301 15.72 26.41 -5.74
CA LYS A 301 16.55 27.41 -6.43
C LYS A 301 15.87 28.78 -6.39
N GLU A 302 16.68 29.84 -6.28
CA GLU A 302 16.20 31.24 -6.20
C GLU A 302 15.22 31.61 -7.32
N PHE A 303 15.40 31.06 -8.52
CA PHE A 303 14.50 31.30 -9.66
C PHE A 303 13.03 30.91 -9.39
N TYR A 304 12.79 29.95 -8.49
CA TYR A 304 11.45 29.50 -8.12
C TYR A 304 10.98 30.03 -6.76
N ASN A 305 11.73 30.94 -6.14
CA ASN A 305 11.30 31.61 -4.92
C ASN A 305 10.25 32.66 -5.23
N ASP A 306 9.20 32.68 -4.43
CA ASP A 306 8.22 33.76 -4.47
C ASP A 306 8.82 35.01 -3.79
N GLU A 307 8.38 36.21 -4.19
CA GLU A 307 8.79 37.44 -3.54
C GLU A 307 8.23 37.53 -2.10
N ASP A 308 9.01 38.15 -1.20
CA ASP A 308 8.60 38.34 0.19
C ASP A 308 7.27 39.10 0.30
N GLY A 309 6.33 38.56 1.08
CA GLY A 309 5.01 39.16 1.31
C GLY A 309 3.99 38.91 0.21
N VAL A 310 4.31 38.10 -0.79
CA VAL A 310 3.38 37.66 -1.85
C VAL A 310 2.84 36.26 -1.53
N VAL A 311 1.58 36.01 -1.87
CA VAL A 311 1.00 34.66 -1.76
C VAL A 311 1.74 33.74 -2.75
N PRO A 312 2.22 32.56 -2.32
CA PRO A 312 2.97 31.67 -3.21
C PRO A 312 2.20 31.33 -4.48
N ASP A 313 2.87 31.33 -5.63
CA ASP A 313 2.26 30.84 -6.87
C ASP A 313 2.25 29.30 -6.85
N PRO A 314 1.06 28.68 -6.77
CA PRO A 314 0.97 27.23 -6.69
C PRO A 314 1.37 26.55 -8.00
N LEU A 315 1.22 27.22 -9.14
CA LEU A 315 1.56 26.65 -10.45
C LEU A 315 3.07 26.44 -10.58
N THR A 316 3.87 27.37 -10.07
CA THR A 316 5.32 27.24 -10.05
C THR A 316 5.76 26.00 -9.27
N PHE A 317 5.32 25.87 -8.01
CA PHE A 317 5.71 24.72 -7.18
C PHE A 317 5.16 23.41 -7.72
N GLN A 318 3.86 23.37 -8.00
CA GLN A 318 3.16 22.12 -8.28
C GLN A 318 3.24 21.72 -9.74
N GLY A 319 3.36 22.68 -10.66
CA GLY A 319 3.62 22.41 -12.07
C GLY A 319 5.00 21.78 -12.27
N VAL A 320 6.04 22.31 -11.64
CA VAL A 320 7.39 21.72 -11.68
C VAL A 320 7.41 20.36 -10.98
N ARG A 321 6.79 20.24 -9.79
CA ARG A 321 6.71 18.93 -9.11
C ARG A 321 5.96 17.91 -9.97
N MET A 322 4.84 18.31 -10.59
CA MET A 322 4.05 17.44 -11.45
C MET A 322 4.88 16.97 -12.63
N SER A 323 5.59 17.85 -13.35
CA SER A 323 6.40 17.46 -14.51
C SER A 323 7.49 16.42 -14.18
N HIS A 324 8.01 16.42 -12.96
CA HIS A 324 9.03 15.47 -12.49
C HIS A 324 8.45 14.14 -12.00
N VAL A 325 7.24 14.14 -11.45
CA VAL A 325 6.71 12.98 -10.70
C VAL A 325 5.57 12.27 -11.42
N TYR A 326 4.75 12.98 -12.22
CA TYR A 326 3.46 12.45 -12.65
C TYR A 326 3.55 11.15 -13.46
N PHE A 327 4.61 10.97 -14.26
CA PHE A 327 4.82 9.73 -15.02
C PHE A 327 4.92 8.51 -14.12
N SER A 328 5.54 8.66 -12.95
CA SER A 328 5.76 7.60 -11.96
C SER A 328 4.77 7.63 -10.80
N CYS A 329 3.77 8.51 -10.80
CA CYS A 329 2.83 8.61 -9.69
C CYS A 329 2.10 7.27 -9.47
N ILE A 330 2.25 6.70 -8.27
CA ILE A 330 1.66 5.40 -7.89
C ILE A 330 0.28 5.55 -7.20
N ASN A 331 -0.28 6.76 -7.15
CA ASN A 331 -1.57 7.07 -6.48
C ASN A 331 -1.63 6.60 -5.00
N CYS A 332 -0.49 6.67 -4.27
CA CYS A 332 -0.41 6.22 -2.87
C CYS A 332 -1.10 7.14 -1.85
N GLY A 333 -1.48 8.35 -2.23
CA GLY A 333 -2.25 9.27 -1.37
C GLY A 333 -1.43 10.07 -0.36
N GLN A 334 -0.16 9.74 -0.15
CA GLN A 334 0.65 10.36 0.92
C GLN A 334 0.75 11.89 0.80
N CYS A 335 0.80 12.42 -0.43
CA CYS A 335 0.83 13.86 -0.65
C CYS A 335 -0.47 14.57 -0.24
N GLU A 336 -1.62 13.89 -0.38
CA GLU A 336 -2.94 14.40 0.00
C GLU A 336 -3.13 14.33 1.52
N ASP A 337 -2.72 13.20 2.14
CA ASP A 337 -2.81 12.98 3.58
C ASP A 337 -2.05 14.03 4.41
N VAL A 338 -0.90 14.53 3.91
CA VAL A 338 -0.08 15.54 4.60
C VAL A 338 -0.40 16.97 4.22
N CYS A 339 -1.38 17.22 3.33
CA CYS A 339 -1.68 18.56 2.88
C CYS A 339 -2.52 19.31 3.92
N PRO A 340 -2.00 20.37 4.56
CA PRO A 340 -2.76 21.12 5.58
C PRO A 340 -3.93 21.93 5.01
N MET A 341 -4.01 22.00 3.68
CA MET A 341 -5.01 22.76 2.93
C MET A 341 -5.98 21.84 2.18
N GLU A 342 -5.95 20.53 2.48
CA GLU A 342 -6.88 19.52 1.94
C GLU A 342 -6.92 19.46 0.40
N ILE A 343 -5.83 19.84 -0.26
CA ILE A 343 -5.72 19.79 -1.72
C ILE A 343 -5.67 18.33 -2.16
N THR A 344 -6.54 17.95 -3.10
CA THR A 344 -6.69 16.59 -3.63
C THR A 344 -5.57 16.20 -4.62
N LEU A 345 -4.33 16.32 -4.16
CA LEU A 345 -3.12 16.11 -4.97
C LEU A 345 -3.08 14.72 -5.60
N ALA A 346 -3.57 13.68 -4.90
CA ALA A 346 -3.54 12.33 -5.45
C ALA A 346 -4.51 12.18 -6.63
N VAL A 347 -5.67 12.86 -6.60
CA VAL A 347 -6.62 12.90 -7.73
C VAL A 347 -5.98 13.53 -8.95
N ILE A 348 -5.35 14.69 -8.78
CA ILE A 348 -4.73 15.46 -9.86
C ILE A 348 -3.59 14.66 -10.52
N PHE A 349 -2.66 14.17 -9.72
CA PHE A 349 -1.51 13.42 -10.22
C PHE A 349 -1.94 12.08 -10.84
N HIS A 350 -2.93 11.40 -10.27
CA HIS A 350 -3.45 10.15 -10.82
C HIS A 350 -4.12 10.34 -12.18
N ARG A 351 -4.90 11.42 -12.40
CA ARG A 351 -5.48 11.68 -13.72
C ARG A 351 -4.39 11.88 -14.77
N MET A 352 -3.37 12.67 -14.45
CA MET A 352 -2.26 12.94 -15.38
C MET A 352 -1.49 11.65 -15.70
N GLN A 353 -1.20 10.85 -14.69
CA GLN A 353 -0.57 9.54 -14.88
C GLN A 353 -1.45 8.60 -15.72
N LYS A 354 -2.76 8.53 -15.43
CA LYS A 354 -3.71 7.70 -16.17
C LYS A 354 -3.78 8.08 -17.64
N LYS A 355 -3.80 9.38 -17.97
CA LYS A 355 -3.73 9.86 -19.36
C LYS A 355 -2.46 9.39 -20.07
N TYR A 356 -1.34 9.31 -19.36
CA TYR A 356 -0.09 8.77 -19.90
C TYR A 356 -0.17 7.25 -20.08
N ARG A 357 -0.67 6.52 -19.07
CA ARG A 357 -0.92 5.06 -19.12
C ARG A 357 -1.81 4.69 -20.30
N ASP A 358 -2.94 5.38 -20.48
CA ASP A 358 -3.91 5.05 -21.53
C ASP A 358 -3.35 5.24 -22.95
N LYS A 359 -2.33 6.11 -23.10
CA LYS A 359 -1.65 6.34 -24.39
C LYS A 359 -0.46 5.42 -24.63
N THR A 360 0.22 4.97 -23.58
CA THR A 360 1.54 4.30 -23.69
C THR A 360 1.58 2.88 -23.16
N GLY A 361 0.60 2.49 -22.34
CA GLY A 361 0.60 1.24 -21.58
C GLY A 361 1.48 1.26 -20.34
N PHE A 362 2.18 2.36 -20.04
CA PHE A 362 3.10 2.42 -18.89
C PHE A 362 2.36 2.45 -17.54
N ILE A 363 2.71 1.53 -16.65
CA ILE A 363 2.16 1.42 -15.29
C ILE A 363 3.31 1.56 -14.27
N PRO A 364 3.33 2.63 -13.46
CA PRO A 364 4.34 2.86 -12.44
C PRO A 364 4.43 1.71 -11.46
N GLY A 365 5.65 1.26 -11.17
CA GLY A 365 5.89 0.16 -10.25
C GLY A 365 5.40 -1.22 -10.72
N VAL A 366 5.04 -1.36 -12.01
CA VAL A 366 4.65 -2.63 -12.65
C VAL A 366 5.36 -2.82 -14.00
N SER A 367 5.37 -1.79 -14.85
CA SER A 367 6.16 -1.78 -16.10
C SER A 367 7.65 -1.94 -15.78
N GLU A 368 8.37 -2.69 -16.60
CA GLU A 368 9.84 -2.82 -16.47
C GLU A 368 10.57 -1.63 -17.10
N GLU A 369 9.93 -0.94 -18.03
CA GLU A 369 10.48 0.24 -18.67
C GLU A 369 10.73 1.37 -17.65
N LEU A 370 11.67 2.25 -18.00
CA LEU A 370 11.92 3.49 -17.28
C LEU A 370 10.86 4.54 -17.69
N PRO A 371 10.40 5.38 -16.76
CA PRO A 371 9.49 6.47 -17.09
C PRO A 371 10.17 7.49 -18.04
N PRO A 372 9.41 8.23 -18.86
CA PRO A 372 9.98 9.34 -19.62
C PRO A 372 10.50 10.42 -18.66
N LEU A 373 11.55 11.13 -19.05
CA LEU A 373 12.32 12.04 -18.18
C LEU A 373 12.94 11.34 -16.96
N PHE A 374 13.28 10.05 -17.10
CA PHE A 374 14.05 9.32 -16.11
C PHE A 374 15.40 10.00 -15.85
N SER A 375 15.66 10.31 -14.59
CA SER A 375 16.94 10.79 -14.07
C SER A 375 17.43 9.73 -13.07
N PRO A 376 18.41 8.87 -13.47
CA PRO A 376 18.84 7.73 -12.66
C PRO A 376 19.42 8.15 -11.33
N GLU A 377 20.18 9.23 -11.34
CA GLU A 377 20.82 9.80 -10.16
C GLU A 377 20.58 11.30 -10.20
N LYS A 378 20.08 11.81 -9.08
CA LYS A 378 20.03 13.24 -8.80
C LYS A 378 21.16 13.47 -7.81
N GLU A 379 22.35 13.75 -8.34
CA GLU A 379 23.50 14.17 -7.52
C GLU A 379 23.16 15.39 -6.67
#